data_AF-A0A4Q5X639-F1
#
_entry.id   AF-A0A4Q5X639-F1
#
_cell.length_a   1.000
_cell.length_b   1.000
_cell.length_c   1.000
_cell.angle_alpha   90.00
_cell.angle_beta   90.00
_cell.angle_gamma   90.00
#
_symmetry.space_group_name_H-M   'P 1'
#
loop_
_entity.id
_entity.type
_entity.pdbx_description
1 polymer ?
#
loop_
_entity_poly.entity_id
_entity_poly.type
_entity_poly.pdbx_seq_one_letter_code
_entity_poly.pdbx_strand_id
1 'polypeptide(L)'
;MARPTPRALGSRRGLLFLLGGGGLLALALFALGASVSFRTAAVPSATAAPAAAPALPLPDAPPRLDPNGLLGEARRKASAWHRDAVLVSLSAGPLDARGVITEGKVELAYAKPSGERVSGGADAGAARLLLSSTGGELVGREERRSKARIAPEPSCSFDDAWAAAQRAGADAQAAPGIRYVWSDKYARAIWEVTSSEGLVLRRVDGVSCSILTR
;
A
#
# COMPACT_ATOMS: atom_id res chain seq x y z
N MET A 1 55.25 -1.58 20.33
CA MET A 1 55.02 -0.55 21.38
C MET A 1 53.53 -0.41 21.57
N ALA A 2 53.02 -0.90 22.71
CA ALA A 2 51.61 -0.93 23.05
C ALA A 2 51.21 0.34 23.81
N ARG A 3 50.02 0.88 23.52
CA ARG A 3 49.26 1.72 24.46
C ARG A 3 47.82 1.21 24.51
N PRO A 4 47.38 0.60 25.63
CA PRO A 4 45.99 0.29 25.87
C PRO A 4 45.28 1.53 26.42
N THR A 5 44.06 1.82 25.95
CA THR A 5 43.16 2.79 26.59
C THR A 5 41.96 2.04 27.16
N PRO A 6 41.72 2.12 28.48
CA PRO A 6 40.59 1.44 29.12
C PRO A 6 39.39 2.36 29.34
N ARG A 7 38.22 1.70 29.49
CA ARG A 7 37.02 2.06 30.27
C ARG A 7 36.13 3.22 29.80
N ALA A 8 34.86 2.86 29.53
CA ALA A 8 33.74 3.37 30.31
C ALA A 8 32.60 2.32 30.36
N LEU A 9 32.55 1.56 31.46
CA LEU A 9 31.35 0.88 31.92
C LEU A 9 30.49 1.91 32.68
N GLY A 10 29.27 2.18 32.22
CA GLY A 10 28.19 2.74 33.03
C GLY A 10 26.98 1.83 32.83
N SER A 11 26.69 0.86 33.70
CA SER A 11 26.11 0.99 35.04
C SER A 11 24.95 1.98 35.11
N ARG A 12 23.76 1.53 34.70
CA ARG A 12 22.49 1.96 35.30
C ARG A 12 21.61 0.73 35.53
N ARG A 13 21.95 0.00 36.60
CA ARG A 13 21.00 -0.82 37.36
C ARG A 13 20.45 0.08 38.48
N GLY A 14 19.13 0.16 38.64
CA GLY A 14 18.54 0.72 39.86
C GLY A 14 17.06 1.12 39.73
N LEU A 15 16.27 0.65 40.70
CA LEU A 15 14.84 0.87 41.00
C LEU A 15 13.85 0.18 40.04
N LEU A 16 13.19 -0.94 40.35
CA LEU A 16 12.68 -1.50 41.62
C LEU A 16 11.63 -0.63 42.34
N PHE A 17 10.44 -1.25 42.48
CA PHE A 17 9.28 -0.97 43.35
C PHE A 17 8.18 -0.02 42.87
N LEU A 18 7.00 -0.59 42.58
CA LEU A 18 5.74 -0.46 43.36
C LEU A 18 4.61 -1.09 42.52
N LEU A 19 4.13 -2.30 42.79
CA LEU A 19 3.12 -2.66 43.81
C LEU A 19 1.93 -1.70 43.85
N GLY A 20 0.80 -2.18 43.34
CA GLY A 20 -0.53 -1.57 43.38
C GLY A 20 -1.33 -2.20 42.25
N GLY A 21 -2.11 -3.25 42.43
CA GLY A 21 -2.98 -3.55 43.56
C GLY A 21 -4.41 -3.26 43.13
N GLY A 22 -5.26 -4.28 43.16
CA GLY A 22 -6.71 -4.14 43.34
C GLY A 22 -7.49 -3.54 42.17
N GLY A 23 -8.20 -4.40 41.44
CA GLY A 23 -9.22 -3.94 40.50
C GLY A 23 -10.19 -5.05 40.05
N LEU A 24 -10.39 -6.07 40.88
CA LEU A 24 -11.50 -7.00 40.75
C LEU A 24 -12.71 -6.31 41.38
N LEU A 25 -13.52 -5.64 40.56
CA LEU A 25 -14.89 -5.32 40.95
C LEU A 25 -15.83 -5.69 39.81
N ALA A 26 -16.62 -6.72 40.10
CA ALA A 26 -17.80 -7.10 39.37
C ALA A 26 -18.81 -5.94 39.36
N LEU A 27 -19.45 -5.72 38.21
CA LEU A 27 -20.84 -5.31 38.19
C LEU A 27 -21.48 -5.87 36.93
N ALA A 28 -22.18 -6.98 37.17
CA ALA A 28 -23.25 -7.49 36.34
C ALA A 28 -24.39 -6.46 36.21
N LEU A 29 -25.30 -6.75 35.28
CA LEU A 29 -26.60 -6.10 35.06
C LEU A 29 -26.56 -4.93 34.07
N PHE A 30 -26.82 -5.22 32.80
CA PHE A 30 -27.95 -4.64 32.06
C PHE A 30 -28.30 -5.66 30.97
N ALA A 31 -29.28 -6.51 31.25
CA ALA A 31 -30.69 -6.31 30.92
C ALA A 31 -30.98 -6.86 29.51
N LEU A 32 -31.64 -8.01 29.51
CA LEU A 32 -32.32 -8.59 28.39
C LEU A 32 -33.19 -7.53 27.68
N GLY A 33 -32.70 -7.05 26.54
CA GLY A 33 -33.53 -6.36 25.56
C GLY A 33 -34.42 -7.37 24.88
N ALA A 34 -35.64 -7.52 25.38
CA ALA A 34 -36.70 -8.31 24.76
C ALA A 34 -36.82 -7.94 23.28
N SER A 35 -36.66 -8.94 22.43
CA SER A 35 -36.87 -8.86 20.99
C SER A 35 -38.36 -8.66 20.73
N VAL A 36 -38.81 -7.41 20.59
CA VAL A 36 -40.15 -7.13 20.08
C VAL A 36 -40.10 -7.27 18.56
N SER A 37 -40.33 -8.49 18.09
CA SER A 37 -40.61 -8.75 16.69
C SER A 37 -41.95 -8.13 16.33
N PHE A 38 -41.94 -6.89 15.84
CA PHE A 38 -43.08 -6.35 15.11
C PHE A 38 -43.18 -7.11 13.78
N ARG A 39 -44.07 -8.10 13.73
CA ARG A 39 -44.65 -8.58 12.47
C ARG A 39 -45.52 -7.45 11.91
N THR A 40 -44.91 -6.53 11.18
CA THR A 40 -45.66 -5.67 10.27
C THR A 40 -46.11 -6.56 9.12
N ALA A 41 -47.40 -6.90 9.10
CA ALA A 41 -48.02 -7.54 7.97
C ALA A 41 -47.76 -6.68 6.73
N ALA A 42 -47.19 -7.31 5.71
CA ALA A 42 -46.98 -6.73 4.40
C ALA A 42 -48.32 -6.27 3.84
N VAL A 43 -48.44 -4.97 3.55
CA VAL A 43 -49.39 -4.47 2.55
C VAL A 43 -48.63 -4.48 1.24
N PRO A 44 -48.89 -5.40 0.30
CA PRO A 44 -48.37 -5.27 -1.05
C PRO A 44 -49.16 -4.16 -1.75
N SER A 45 -48.74 -2.92 -1.54
CA SER A 45 -49.00 -1.87 -2.52
C SER A 45 -48.05 -2.16 -3.69
N ALA A 46 -48.51 -3.03 -4.59
CA ALA A 46 -47.96 -3.13 -5.93
C ALA A 46 -48.29 -1.83 -6.68
N THR A 47 -47.61 -0.75 -6.32
CA THR A 47 -47.49 0.41 -7.19
C THR A 47 -46.61 -0.05 -8.34
N ALA A 48 -47.24 -0.33 -9.48
CA ALA A 48 -46.54 -0.60 -10.72
C ALA A 48 -45.63 0.62 -11.00
N ALA A 49 -44.35 0.48 -10.69
CA ALA A 49 -43.35 1.45 -11.08
C ALA A 49 -43.39 1.52 -12.62
N PRO A 50 -43.48 2.72 -13.22
CA PRO A 50 -43.38 2.84 -14.67
C PRO A 50 -42.07 2.17 -15.10
N ALA A 51 -42.17 1.30 -16.11
CA ALA A 51 -41.03 0.63 -16.70
C ALA A 51 -39.97 1.69 -17.01
N ALA A 52 -38.86 1.66 -16.25
CA ALA A 52 -37.75 2.55 -16.50
C ALA A 52 -37.32 2.34 -17.95
N ALA A 53 -37.36 3.42 -18.74
CA ALA A 53 -36.81 3.41 -20.08
C ALA A 53 -35.39 2.85 -20.01
N PRO A 54 -34.96 2.00 -20.97
CA PRO A 54 -33.60 1.49 -20.99
C PRO A 54 -32.65 2.69 -20.96
N ALA A 55 -31.88 2.81 -19.88
CA ALA A 55 -30.87 3.84 -19.76
C ALA A 55 -29.94 3.70 -20.97
N LEU A 56 -29.80 4.78 -21.74
CA LEU A 56 -28.82 4.82 -22.82
C LEU A 56 -27.45 4.44 -22.22
N PRO A 57 -26.68 3.55 -22.86
CA PRO A 57 -25.34 3.23 -22.39
C PRO A 57 -24.54 4.53 -22.29
N LEU A 58 -24.09 4.87 -21.08
CA LEU A 58 -23.21 6.01 -20.88
C LEU A 58 -21.95 5.78 -21.73
N PRO A 59 -21.39 6.84 -22.33
CA PRO A 59 -20.14 6.73 -23.07
C PRO A 59 -19.06 6.12 -22.17
N ASP A 60 -18.33 5.15 -22.71
CA ASP A 60 -17.22 4.49 -22.03
C ASP A 60 -16.25 5.57 -21.52
N ALA A 61 -15.92 5.49 -20.23
CA ALA A 61 -14.94 6.38 -19.65
C ALA A 61 -13.60 6.25 -20.39
N PRO A 62 -12.79 7.32 -20.49
CA PRO A 62 -11.49 7.23 -21.13
C PRO A 62 -10.64 6.10 -20.50
N PRO A 63 -9.87 5.36 -21.31
CA PRO A 63 -9.04 4.28 -20.81
C PRO A 63 -8.04 4.82 -19.80
N ARG A 64 -7.94 4.13 -18.66
CA ARG A 64 -7.04 4.50 -17.56
C ARG A 64 -5.80 3.64 -17.58
N LEU A 65 -4.72 4.18 -17.03
CA LEU A 65 -3.50 3.42 -16.81
C LEU A 65 -3.77 2.32 -15.77
N ASP A 66 -3.53 1.08 -16.16
CA ASP A 66 -3.52 -0.08 -15.28
C ASP A 66 -2.07 -0.42 -14.89
N PRO A 67 -1.64 -0.12 -13.65
CA PRO A 67 -0.29 -0.43 -13.19
C PRO A 67 0.01 -1.93 -13.18
N ASN A 68 -0.99 -2.79 -12.96
CA ASN A 68 -0.79 -4.25 -12.93
C ASN A 68 -0.49 -4.76 -14.35
N GLY A 69 -1.22 -4.26 -15.36
CA GLY A 69 -0.98 -4.58 -16.76
C GLY A 69 0.42 -4.23 -17.27
N LEU A 70 1.07 -3.23 -16.66
CA LEU A 70 2.43 -2.79 -17.03
C LEU A 70 3.54 -3.70 -16.46
N LEU A 71 3.30 -4.45 -15.39
CA LEU A 71 4.33 -5.24 -14.70
C LEU A 71 5.03 -6.25 -15.61
N GLY A 72 4.26 -6.94 -16.46
CA GLY A 72 4.80 -7.94 -17.37
C GLY A 72 5.77 -7.35 -18.41
N GLU A 73 5.40 -6.23 -19.03
CA GLU A 73 6.29 -5.53 -19.97
C GLU A 73 7.47 -4.89 -19.27
N ALA A 74 7.25 -4.25 -18.12
CA ALA A 74 8.29 -3.63 -17.35
C ALA A 74 9.36 -4.63 -16.91
N ARG A 75 8.93 -5.82 -16.47
CA ARG A 75 9.84 -6.94 -16.15
C ARG A 75 10.65 -7.38 -17.36
N ARG A 76 10.04 -7.50 -18.55
CA ARG A 76 10.80 -7.84 -19.78
C ARG A 76 11.86 -6.80 -20.10
N LYS A 77 11.53 -5.50 -20.04
CA LYS A 77 12.48 -4.40 -20.25
C LYS A 77 13.60 -4.39 -19.21
N ALA A 78 13.25 -4.62 -17.94
CA ALA A 78 14.21 -4.72 -16.85
C ALA A 78 15.18 -5.91 -17.03
N SER A 79 14.67 -7.08 -17.43
CA SER A 79 15.51 -8.25 -17.70
C SER A 79 16.40 -8.07 -18.92
N ALA A 80 15.97 -7.30 -19.93
CA ALA A 80 16.81 -6.93 -21.07
C ALA A 80 17.93 -5.96 -20.69
N TRP A 81 17.67 -5.05 -19.74
CA TRP A 81 18.68 -4.17 -19.17
C TRP A 81 19.69 -4.96 -18.30
N HIS A 82 19.20 -5.77 -17.36
CA HIS A 82 20.00 -6.68 -16.56
C HIS A 82 19.21 -7.96 -16.26
N ARG A 83 19.83 -9.12 -16.53
CA ARG A 83 19.22 -10.44 -16.30
C ARG A 83 18.65 -10.60 -14.89
N ASP A 84 19.35 -10.07 -13.89
CA ASP A 84 19.00 -10.18 -12.47
C ASP A 84 18.24 -8.96 -11.94
N ALA A 85 17.71 -8.10 -12.80
CA ALA A 85 16.98 -6.91 -12.38
C ALA A 85 15.74 -7.30 -11.56
N VAL A 86 15.59 -6.68 -10.39
CA VAL A 86 14.49 -6.92 -9.45
C VAL A 86 13.75 -5.63 -9.15
N LEU A 87 12.47 -5.76 -8.85
CA LEU A 87 11.61 -4.63 -8.49
C LEU A 87 12.08 -4.02 -7.16
N VAL A 88 12.11 -2.69 -7.12
CA VAL A 88 12.43 -1.89 -5.93
C VAL A 88 11.23 -1.08 -5.49
N SER A 89 10.50 -0.50 -6.44
CA SER A 89 9.27 0.23 -6.16
C SER A 89 8.37 0.30 -7.38
N LEU A 90 7.07 0.42 -7.12
CA LEU A 90 6.06 0.81 -8.10
C LEU A 90 5.31 1.99 -7.52
N SER A 91 5.20 3.10 -8.24
CA SER A 91 4.37 4.23 -7.85
C SER A 91 3.37 4.55 -8.95
N ALA A 92 2.19 5.01 -8.55
CA ALA A 92 1.23 5.59 -9.46
C ALA A 92 0.51 6.78 -8.84
N GLY A 93 0.15 7.73 -9.69
CA GLY A 93 -0.68 8.86 -9.32
C GLY A 93 -0.55 10.02 -10.31
N PRO A 94 -1.38 11.07 -10.16
CA PRO A 94 -2.47 11.16 -9.19
C PRO A 94 -3.62 10.16 -9.43
N LEU A 95 -4.37 9.89 -8.36
CA LEU A 95 -5.47 8.92 -8.31
C LEU A 95 -6.82 9.63 -8.08
N ASP A 96 -7.89 8.98 -8.52
CA ASP A 96 -9.27 9.27 -8.12
C ASP A 96 -10.00 7.98 -7.68
N ALA A 97 -11.33 8.04 -7.54
CA ALA A 97 -12.15 6.90 -7.15
C ALA A 97 -11.96 5.63 -8.02
N ARG A 98 -11.53 5.78 -9.27
CA ARG A 98 -11.36 4.69 -10.25
C ARG A 98 -9.90 4.27 -10.47
N GLY A 99 -8.96 4.84 -9.73
CA GLY A 99 -7.53 4.54 -9.88
C GLY A 99 -6.75 5.70 -10.51
N VAL A 100 -5.75 5.41 -11.34
CA VAL A 100 -4.91 6.44 -11.98
C VAL A 100 -5.76 7.29 -12.91
N ILE A 101 -5.64 8.61 -12.81
CA ILE A 101 -6.35 9.54 -13.73
C ILE A 101 -5.68 9.52 -15.12
N THR A 102 -6.36 10.06 -16.13
CA THR A 102 -5.88 10.04 -17.53
C THR A 102 -4.50 10.70 -17.70
N GLU A 103 -4.25 11.80 -17.00
CA GLU A 103 -2.98 12.54 -16.99
C GLU A 103 -1.99 11.99 -15.96
N GLY A 104 -2.36 10.89 -15.29
CA GLY A 104 -1.56 10.26 -14.27
C GLY A 104 -0.31 9.58 -14.83
N LYS A 105 0.55 9.16 -13.91
CA LYS A 105 1.80 8.48 -14.22
C LYS A 105 1.92 7.21 -13.41
N VAL A 106 2.42 6.16 -14.04
CA VAL A 106 2.96 4.96 -13.38
C VAL A 106 4.47 4.97 -13.53
N GLU A 107 5.21 4.70 -12.46
CA GLU A 107 6.66 4.55 -12.47
C GLU A 107 7.07 3.25 -11.76
N LEU A 108 7.86 2.42 -12.44
CA LEU A 108 8.44 1.20 -11.90
C LEU A 108 9.95 1.36 -11.84
N ALA A 109 10.55 1.05 -10.69
CA ALA A 109 11.98 1.09 -10.50
C ALA A 109 12.53 -0.33 -10.35
N TYR A 110 13.48 -0.68 -11.20
CA TYR A 110 14.22 -1.94 -11.13
C TYR A 110 15.70 -1.66 -10.85
N ALA A 111 16.36 -2.59 -10.15
CA ALA A 111 17.78 -2.48 -9.85
C ALA A 111 18.42 -3.86 -9.83
N LYS A 112 19.75 -3.91 -9.96
CA LYS A 112 20.51 -5.13 -9.72
C LYS A 112 20.64 -5.38 -8.21
N PRO A 113 20.49 -6.62 -7.70
CA PRO A 113 20.85 -6.97 -6.33
C PRO A 113 22.32 -6.62 -6.03
N SER A 114 22.61 -6.14 -4.82
CA SER A 114 23.97 -5.74 -4.43
C SER A 114 24.75 -6.79 -3.63
N GLY A 115 24.10 -7.91 -3.26
CA GLY A 115 24.72 -9.01 -2.52
C GLY A 115 24.35 -10.38 -3.08
N GLU A 116 24.84 -11.43 -2.44
CA GLU A 116 24.64 -12.83 -2.89
C GLU A 116 23.19 -13.32 -2.74
N ARG A 117 22.40 -12.70 -1.85
CA ARG A 117 21.01 -13.08 -1.60
C ARG A 117 20.06 -12.20 -2.39
N VAL A 118 19.21 -12.83 -3.19
CA VAL A 118 18.10 -12.18 -3.91
C VAL A 118 16.79 -12.54 -3.20
N SER A 119 16.47 -11.78 -2.14
CA SER A 119 15.24 -11.96 -1.36
C SER A 119 14.59 -10.61 -1.08
N GLY A 120 13.30 -10.62 -0.72
CA GLY A 120 12.63 -9.41 -0.23
C GLY A 120 13.43 -8.76 0.92
N GLY A 121 13.60 -7.44 0.84
CA GLY A 121 14.36 -6.66 1.82
C GLY A 121 15.88 -6.74 1.70
N ALA A 122 16.44 -7.51 0.77
CA ALA A 122 17.86 -7.45 0.48
C ALA A 122 18.23 -6.11 -0.18
N ASP A 123 19.50 -5.70 -0.07
CA ASP A 123 19.99 -4.45 -0.62
C ASP A 123 20.02 -4.50 -2.15
N ALA A 124 19.41 -3.50 -2.79
CA ALA A 124 19.52 -3.24 -4.21
C ALA A 124 20.67 -2.25 -4.51
N GLY A 125 21.30 -2.43 -5.66
CA GLY A 125 22.35 -1.57 -6.18
C GLY A 125 21.88 -0.12 -6.40
N ALA A 126 22.85 0.79 -6.47
CA ALA A 126 22.59 2.22 -6.64
C ALA A 126 22.10 2.60 -8.05
N ALA A 127 22.49 1.83 -9.08
CA ALA A 127 22.01 2.01 -10.45
C ALA A 127 20.61 1.42 -10.57
N ARG A 128 19.68 2.20 -11.13
CA ARG A 128 18.28 1.83 -11.30
C ARG A 128 17.83 2.10 -12.72
N LEU A 129 17.01 1.20 -13.25
CA LEU A 129 16.18 1.45 -14.42
C LEU A 129 14.83 1.95 -13.94
N LEU A 130 14.49 3.18 -14.29
CA LEU A 130 13.14 3.72 -14.14
C LEU A 130 12.37 3.53 -15.43
N LEU A 131 11.20 2.91 -15.33
CA LEU A 131 10.25 2.72 -16.41
C LEU A 131 9.00 3.54 -16.08
N SER A 132 8.65 4.50 -16.91
CA SER A 132 7.53 5.41 -16.71
C SER A 132 6.49 5.28 -17.80
N SER A 133 5.20 5.37 -17.45
CA SER A 133 4.10 5.47 -18.41
C SER A 133 3.12 6.56 -18.02
N THR A 134 2.74 7.40 -18.98
CA THR A 134 1.68 8.42 -18.88
C THR A 134 0.57 8.20 -19.92
N GLY A 135 0.63 7.12 -20.69
CA GLY A 135 -0.26 6.87 -21.82
C GLY A 135 -0.21 5.43 -22.38
N GLY A 136 0.16 4.46 -21.54
CA GLY A 136 0.24 3.04 -21.89
C GLY A 136 1.60 2.59 -22.39
N GLU A 137 2.41 3.47 -22.98
CA GLU A 137 3.78 3.15 -23.37
C GLU A 137 4.76 3.30 -22.21
N LEU A 138 5.69 2.34 -22.06
CA LEU A 138 6.77 2.39 -21.07
C LEU A 138 8.06 2.99 -21.66
N VAL A 139 8.44 4.15 -21.15
CA VAL A 139 9.71 4.82 -21.45
C VAL A 139 10.72 4.55 -20.34
N GLY A 140 11.92 4.11 -20.72
CA GLY A 140 12.99 3.76 -19.79
C GLY A 140 14.09 4.81 -19.69
N ARG A 141 14.60 5.03 -18.48
CA ARG A 141 15.83 5.79 -18.23
C ARG A 141 16.62 5.17 -17.08
N GLU A 142 17.94 5.28 -17.15
CA GLU A 142 18.80 4.92 -16.03
C GLU A 142 19.00 6.11 -15.08
N GLU A 143 19.03 5.83 -13.79
CA GLU A 143 19.42 6.80 -12.77
C GLU A 143 20.30 6.15 -11.70
N ARG A 144 20.99 6.99 -10.92
CA ARG A 144 21.74 6.56 -9.75
C ARG A 144 21.12 7.19 -8.51
N ARG A 145 20.70 6.35 -7.55
CA ARG A 145 20.13 6.81 -6.27
C ARG A 145 20.82 6.15 -5.09
N SER A 146 20.45 6.60 -3.89
CA SER A 146 20.80 5.95 -2.64
C SER A 146 20.35 4.48 -2.64
N LYS A 147 20.89 3.71 -1.69
CA LYS A 147 20.54 2.30 -1.53
C LYS A 147 19.03 2.12 -1.40
N ALA A 148 18.53 1.07 -2.03
CA ALA A 148 17.14 0.65 -1.98
C ALA A 148 17.04 -0.77 -1.44
N ARG A 149 15.82 -1.19 -1.15
CA ARG A 149 15.49 -2.55 -0.73
C ARG A 149 14.68 -3.23 -1.81
N ILE A 150 14.94 -4.50 -2.06
CA ILE A 150 14.18 -5.31 -3.01
C ILE A 150 12.75 -5.46 -2.50
N ALA A 151 11.78 -5.08 -3.34
CA ALA A 151 10.36 -5.28 -3.09
C ALA A 151 9.89 -6.47 -3.94
N PRO A 152 9.50 -7.60 -3.33
CA PRO A 152 8.92 -8.72 -4.07
C PRO A 152 7.71 -8.26 -4.88
N GLU A 153 7.42 -8.92 -6.00
CA GLU A 153 6.23 -8.61 -6.79
C GLU A 153 4.96 -8.67 -5.91
N PRO A 154 4.07 -7.65 -5.98
CA PRO A 154 2.95 -7.54 -5.06
C PRO A 154 1.97 -8.70 -5.24
N SER A 155 1.57 -9.35 -4.13
CA SER A 155 0.46 -10.32 -4.15
C SER A 155 -0.88 -9.60 -4.00
N CYS A 156 -0.90 -8.48 -3.28
CA CYS A 156 -2.01 -7.54 -3.26
C CYS A 156 -1.94 -6.61 -4.48
N SER A 157 -2.86 -6.77 -5.43
CA SER A 157 -2.88 -5.98 -6.65
C SER A 157 -3.01 -4.48 -6.37
N PHE A 158 -2.62 -3.64 -7.34
CA PHE A 158 -2.80 -2.19 -7.23
C PHE A 158 -4.26 -1.81 -6.93
N ASP A 159 -5.22 -2.40 -7.63
CA ASP A 159 -6.65 -2.08 -7.48
C ASP A 159 -7.17 -2.50 -6.10
N ASP A 160 -6.77 -3.68 -5.61
CA ASP A 160 -7.16 -4.16 -4.28
C ASP A 160 -6.55 -3.29 -3.17
N ALA A 161 -5.29 -2.88 -3.33
CA ALA A 161 -4.62 -1.98 -2.39
C ALA A 161 -5.30 -0.60 -2.37
N TRP A 162 -5.65 -0.07 -3.54
CA TRP A 162 -6.34 1.21 -3.63
C TRP A 162 -7.75 1.13 -3.04
N ALA A 163 -8.52 0.10 -3.38
CA ALA A 163 -9.84 -0.13 -2.80
C ALA A 163 -9.80 -0.33 -1.28
N ALA A 164 -8.78 -1.01 -0.75
CA ALA A 164 -8.57 -1.12 0.70
C ALA A 164 -8.31 0.26 1.33
N ALA A 165 -7.47 1.09 0.71
CA ALA A 165 -7.17 2.43 1.20
C ALA A 165 -8.37 3.38 1.13
N GLN A 166 -9.17 3.33 0.06
CA GLN A 166 -10.42 4.09 -0.07
C GLN A 166 -11.40 3.76 1.03
N ARG A 167 -11.61 2.47 1.33
CA ARG A 167 -12.45 2.05 2.47
C ARG A 167 -11.94 2.56 3.83
N ALA A 168 -10.64 2.88 3.91
CA ALA A 168 -10.03 3.51 5.07
C ALA A 168 -10.03 5.05 5.03
N GLY A 169 -10.67 5.68 4.03
CA GLY A 169 -10.83 7.14 3.89
C GLY A 169 -9.63 7.86 3.25
N ALA A 170 -8.85 7.19 2.40
CA ALA A 170 -7.71 7.81 1.71
C ALA A 170 -8.08 8.73 0.54
N ASP A 171 -9.29 8.56 0.00
CA ASP A 171 -9.87 9.33 -1.11
C ASP A 171 -10.41 10.71 -0.70
N ALA A 172 -10.51 11.00 0.60
CA ALA A 172 -10.89 12.30 1.11
C ALA A 172 -9.85 13.42 0.82
N GLN A 173 -8.67 13.06 0.31
CA GLN A 173 -7.61 14.00 -0.05
C GLN A 173 -7.60 14.27 -1.54
N ALA A 174 -7.21 15.47 -1.94
CA ALA A 174 -7.08 15.81 -3.34
C ALA A 174 -5.88 15.08 -3.99
N ALA A 175 -6.15 14.37 -5.08
CA ALA A 175 -5.15 13.77 -5.97
C ALA A 175 -4.07 12.92 -5.25
N PRO A 176 -4.47 11.89 -4.46
CA PRO A 176 -3.51 11.06 -3.77
C PRO A 176 -2.64 10.27 -4.76
N GLY A 177 -1.45 9.88 -4.31
CA GLY A 177 -0.60 8.91 -4.97
C GLY A 177 -0.55 7.61 -4.17
N ILE A 178 -0.10 6.53 -4.78
CA ILE A 178 0.16 5.27 -4.10
C ILE A 178 1.51 4.70 -4.56
N ARG A 179 2.26 4.14 -3.61
CA ARG A 179 3.60 3.61 -3.85
C ARG A 179 3.79 2.28 -3.13
N TYR A 180 4.11 1.25 -3.88
CA TYR A 180 4.61 -0.03 -3.39
C TYR A 180 6.12 0.03 -3.13
N VAL A 181 6.54 -0.29 -1.90
CA VAL A 181 7.93 -0.29 -1.46
C VAL A 181 8.15 -1.32 -0.37
N TRP A 182 9.41 -1.77 -0.21
CA TRP A 182 9.81 -2.47 1.01
C TRP A 182 9.83 -1.51 2.21
N SER A 183 9.25 -1.94 3.33
CA SER A 183 9.30 -1.21 4.60
C SER A 183 10.12 -1.97 5.63
N ASP A 184 11.22 -1.36 6.08
CA ASP A 184 12.03 -1.90 7.18
C ASP A 184 11.24 -1.94 8.50
N LYS A 185 10.27 -1.03 8.70
CA LYS A 185 9.40 -1.00 9.88
C LYS A 185 8.56 -2.27 10.02
N TYR A 186 8.02 -2.78 8.91
CA TYR A 186 7.16 -3.97 8.90
C TYR A 186 7.88 -5.24 8.41
N ALA A 187 9.16 -5.11 8.04
CA ALA A 187 9.98 -6.15 7.41
C ALA A 187 9.26 -6.86 6.24
N ARG A 188 8.54 -6.09 5.43
CA ARG A 188 7.77 -6.57 4.27
C ARG A 188 7.51 -5.44 3.28
N ALA A 189 7.09 -5.80 2.07
CA ALA A 189 6.61 -4.82 1.11
C ALA A 189 5.17 -4.38 1.42
N ILE A 190 4.92 -3.08 1.26
CA ILE A 190 3.67 -2.42 1.58
C ILE A 190 3.32 -1.43 0.46
N TRP A 191 2.05 -1.12 0.34
CA TRP A 191 1.56 0.04 -0.38
C TRP A 191 1.43 1.23 0.57
N GLU A 192 2.04 2.35 0.23
CA GLU A 192 1.90 3.64 0.92
C GLU A 192 1.05 4.56 0.06
N VAL A 193 -0.12 4.97 0.56
CA VAL A 193 -0.93 6.00 -0.06
C VAL A 193 -0.52 7.34 0.51
N THR A 194 -0.21 8.30 -0.36
CA THR A 194 0.26 9.63 0.02
C THR A 194 -0.67 10.72 -0.49
N SER A 195 -0.77 11.84 0.23
CA SER A 195 -1.35 13.07 -0.33
C SER A 195 -0.46 13.67 -1.41
N SER A 196 -0.95 14.69 -2.10
CA SER A 196 -0.16 15.52 -3.03
C SER A 196 1.04 16.20 -2.36
N GLU A 197 0.97 16.44 -1.04
CA GLU A 197 2.05 17.00 -0.22
C GLU A 197 3.06 15.92 0.25
N GLY A 198 2.84 14.65 -0.10
CA GLY A 198 3.71 13.53 0.28
C GLY A 198 3.46 12.98 1.68
N LEU A 199 2.39 13.38 2.36
CA LEU A 199 2.02 12.83 3.67
C LEU A 199 1.43 11.43 3.49
N VAL A 200 1.96 10.44 4.21
CA VAL A 200 1.43 9.07 4.16
C VAL A 200 0.06 9.02 4.86
N LEU A 201 -0.99 8.86 4.07
CA LEU A 201 -2.38 8.78 4.51
C LEU A 201 -2.70 7.39 5.05
N ARG A 202 -2.34 6.35 4.30
CA ARG A 202 -2.62 4.96 4.64
C ARG A 202 -1.47 4.04 4.23
N ARG A 203 -1.39 2.91 4.92
CA ARG A 203 -0.49 1.81 4.58
C ARG A 203 -1.29 0.54 4.42
N VAL A 204 -1.05 -0.17 3.35
CA VAL A 204 -1.71 -1.45 3.03
C VAL A 204 -0.63 -2.52 2.91
N ASP A 205 -0.85 -3.66 3.55
CA ASP A 205 0.05 -4.80 3.46
C ASP A 205 0.09 -5.33 2.02
N GLY A 206 1.30 -5.45 1.46
CA GLY A 206 1.53 -5.84 0.07
C GLY A 206 1.20 -7.31 -0.26
N VAL A 207 0.94 -8.13 0.76
CA VAL A 207 0.61 -9.55 0.61
C VAL A 207 -0.88 -9.80 0.84
N SER A 208 -1.46 -9.18 1.86
CA SER A 208 -2.82 -9.46 2.34
C SER A 208 -3.87 -8.40 2.02
N CYS A 209 -3.49 -7.25 1.44
CA CYS A 209 -4.36 -6.10 1.25
C CYS A 209 -4.99 -5.54 2.54
N SER A 210 -4.43 -5.87 3.70
CA SER A 210 -4.94 -5.39 4.99
C SER A 210 -4.40 -4.00 5.32
N ILE A 211 -5.22 -3.16 5.96
CA ILE A 211 -4.75 -1.87 6.47
C ILE A 211 -3.77 -2.11 7.62
N LEU A 212 -2.57 -1.55 7.49
CA LEU A 212 -1.58 -1.57 8.54
C LEU A 212 -1.81 -0.40 9.50
N THR A 213 -2.21 -0.73 10.71
CA THR A 213 -2.29 0.20 11.85
C THR A 213 -1.04 -0.01 12.70
N ARG A 214 -0.19 1.02 12.84
CA ARG A 214 0.97 1.15 13.76
C ARG A 214 1.97 2.16 13.21
#